data_AF-B4UXV2-F1
#
_entry.id   AF-B4UXV2-F1
#
_cell.length_a   1.000
_cell.length_b   1.000
_cell.length_c   1.000
_cell.angle_alpha   90.00
_cell.angle_beta   90.00
_cell.angle_gamma   90.00
#
_symmetry.space_group_name_H-M   'P 1'
#
loop_
_entity.id
_entity.type
_entity.pdbx_description
1 polymer ?
#
loop_
_entity_poly.entity_id
_entity_poly.type
_entity_poly.pdbx_seq_one_letter_code
_entity_poly.pdbx_strand_id
1 'polypeptide(L)'
;MQVSINGKPVPGLVLGAPEFFGTLTLTRGLDKSERFTQWISESRDPAKAEASSQTIVLAYVNERNEVVRRFQFEGARPSSWSAPDLSAGDSSAAEETLELTYVSANPI
;
A
#
# COMPACT_ATOMS: atom_id res chain seq x y z
N MET A 1 -10.14 18.36 24.45
CA MET A 1 -9.08 18.46 23.43
C MET A 1 -7.78 18.78 24.15
N GLN A 2 -6.81 17.88 24.12
CA GLN A 2 -5.50 18.14 24.73
C GLN A 2 -4.70 19.04 23.78
N VAL A 3 -4.19 20.15 24.29
CA VAL A 3 -3.34 21.08 23.54
C VAL A 3 -1.94 20.96 24.11
N SER A 4 -0.94 20.81 23.24
CA SER A 4 0.46 20.83 23.67
C SER A 4 0.85 22.25 24.09
N ILE A 5 1.87 22.38 24.95
CA ILE A 5 2.38 23.66 25.49
C ILE A 5 2.67 24.72 24.42
N ASN A 6 2.86 24.33 23.16
CA ASN A 6 3.10 25.21 22.02
C ASN A 6 1.86 25.53 21.16
N GLY A 7 0.63 25.31 21.66
CA GLY A 7 -0.61 25.71 21.00
C GLY A 7 -0.98 24.95 19.72
N LYS A 8 -0.19 23.94 19.34
CA LYS A 8 -0.53 23.05 18.22
C LYS A 8 -1.56 22.02 18.69
N PRO A 9 -2.65 21.80 17.93
CA PRO A 9 -3.57 20.71 18.23
C PRO A 9 -2.80 19.39 18.18
N VAL A 10 -2.80 18.66 19.29
CA VAL A 10 -2.31 17.28 19.29
C VAL A 10 -3.39 16.48 18.57
N PRO A 11 -3.07 15.70 17.51
CA PRO A 11 -4.03 14.81 16.90
C PRO A 11 -4.64 13.95 18.01
N GLY A 12 -5.94 14.08 18.25
CA GLY A 12 -6.61 13.23 19.20
C GLY A 12 -6.59 11.82 18.65
N LEU A 13 -5.88 10.91 19.32
CA LEU A 13 -6.04 9.48 19.11
C LEU A 13 -7.51 9.17 19.39
N VAL A 14 -8.34 9.10 18.36
CA VAL A 14 -9.74 8.73 18.51
C VAL A 14 -9.76 7.22 18.65
N LEU A 15 -9.90 6.76 19.89
CA LEU A 15 -10.05 5.34 20.21
C LEU A 15 -11.30 4.80 19.51
N GLY A 16 -11.12 4.11 18.37
CA GLY A 16 -12.22 3.45 17.66
C GLY A 16 -12.17 3.51 16.12
N ALA A 17 -11.34 4.37 15.51
CA ALA A 17 -11.03 4.23 14.09
C ALA A 17 -9.76 3.37 13.94
N PRO A 18 -9.68 2.43 12.99
CA PRO A 18 -8.40 1.84 12.64
C PRO A 18 -7.51 2.97 12.13
N GLU A 19 -6.57 3.42 12.95
CA GLU A 19 -5.53 4.34 12.51
C GLU A 19 -4.67 3.56 11.50
N PHE A 20 -4.74 3.95 10.23
CA PHE A 20 -3.78 3.47 9.24
C PHE A 20 -2.46 4.18 9.51
N PHE A 21 -1.47 3.42 9.95
CA PHE A 21 -0.13 3.92 10.22
C PHE A 21 0.72 3.86 8.96
N GLY A 22 0.52 4.83 8.06
CA GLY A 22 1.44 5.10 6.96
C GLY A 22 1.02 4.55 5.60
N THR A 23 1.84 4.90 4.60
CA THR A 23 1.61 4.60 3.19
C THR A 23 2.78 3.84 2.58
N LEU A 24 2.48 2.95 1.65
CA LEU A 24 3.44 2.18 0.86
C LEU A 24 3.08 2.35 -0.62
N THR A 25 4.01 2.89 -1.39
CA THR A 25 3.85 3.06 -2.84
C THR A 25 4.58 1.95 -3.58
N LEU A 26 3.87 1.29 -4.50
CA LEU A 26 4.40 0.28 -5.39
C LEU A 26 4.26 0.78 -6.84
N THR A 27 5.39 0.94 -7.51
CA THR A 27 5.45 1.19 -8.96
C THR A 27 5.96 -0.07 -9.65
N ARG A 28 5.28 -0.49 -10.71
CA ARG A 28 5.59 -1.73 -11.42
C ARG A 28 5.15 -1.63 -12.88
N GLY A 29 5.78 -2.43 -13.73
CA GLY A 29 5.31 -2.61 -15.10
C GLY A 29 3.97 -3.34 -15.15
N LEU A 30 3.23 -3.16 -16.24
CA LEU A 30 2.06 -3.99 -16.54
C LEU A 30 2.49 -5.46 -16.59
N ASP A 31 2.04 -6.25 -15.61
CA ASP A 31 2.19 -7.71 -15.62
C ASP A 31 0.84 -8.39 -15.93
N LYS A 32 0.86 -9.73 -16.03
CA LYS A 32 -0.34 -10.55 -16.25
C LYS A 32 -0.90 -11.17 -14.96
N SER A 33 -0.64 -10.56 -13.80
CA SER A 33 -1.08 -11.08 -12.51
C SER A 33 -2.57 -10.82 -12.29
N GLU A 34 -3.38 -11.83 -12.62
CA GLU A 34 -4.83 -11.79 -12.40
C GLU A 34 -5.18 -11.52 -10.94
N ARG A 35 -4.44 -12.13 -10.00
CA ARG A 35 -4.67 -11.97 -8.56
C ARG A 35 -4.46 -10.54 -8.09
N PHE A 36 -3.44 -9.86 -8.61
CA PHE A 36 -3.14 -8.48 -8.23
C PHE A 36 -4.22 -7.53 -8.75
N THR A 37 -4.60 -7.67 -10.02
CA THR A 37 -5.69 -6.89 -10.63
C THR A 37 -7.03 -7.15 -9.95
N GLN A 38 -7.32 -8.40 -9.58
CA GLN A 38 -8.53 -8.75 -8.83
C GLN A 38 -8.53 -8.08 -7.44
N TRP A 39 -7.40 -8.11 -6.73
CA TRP A 39 -7.30 -7.47 -5.42
C TRP A 39 -7.56 -5.97 -5.48
N ILE A 40 -6.97 -5.26 -6.46
CA ILE A 40 -7.24 -3.83 -6.68
C ILE A 40 -8.72 -3.60 -7.05
N SER A 41 -9.32 -4.49 -7.83
CA SER A 41 -10.72 -4.37 -8.23
C SER A 41 -11.67 -4.57 -7.04
N GLU A 42 -11.39 -5.56 -6.18
CA GLU A 42 -12.17 -5.85 -4.98
C GLU A 42 -12.02 -4.78 -3.91
N SER A 43 -10.84 -4.17 -3.77
CA SER A 43 -10.64 -3.08 -2.80
C SER A 43 -11.42 -1.81 -3.16
N ARG A 44 -11.80 -1.65 -4.43
CA ARG A 44 -12.61 -0.51 -4.91
C ARG A 44 -14.11 -0.72 -4.73
N ASP A 45 -14.56 -1.95 -4.51
CA ASP A 45 -15.95 -2.26 -4.19
C ASP A 45 -16.21 -1.92 -2.71
N PRO A 46 -17.05 -0.92 -2.38
CA PRO A 46 -17.29 -0.53 -0.99
C PRO A 46 -17.80 -1.67 -0.10
N ALA A 47 -18.47 -2.67 -0.67
CA ALA A 47 -18.94 -3.83 0.08
C ALA A 47 -17.81 -4.82 0.44
N LYS A 48 -16.67 -4.74 -0.26
CA LYS A 48 -15.52 -5.65 -0.11
C LYS A 48 -14.24 -4.94 0.34
N ALA A 49 -14.21 -3.62 0.35
CA ALA A 49 -13.05 -2.82 0.70
C ALA A 49 -12.43 -3.23 2.05
N GLU A 50 -13.25 -3.44 3.07
CA GLU A 50 -12.79 -3.89 4.39
C GLU A 50 -12.20 -5.31 4.35
N ALA A 51 -12.82 -6.20 3.58
CA ALA A 51 -12.38 -7.59 3.40
C ALA A 51 -11.14 -7.71 2.51
N SER A 52 -10.82 -6.68 1.73
CA SER A 52 -9.63 -6.64 0.87
C SER A 52 -8.31 -6.42 1.63
N SER A 53 -8.38 -6.25 2.96
CA SER A 53 -7.21 -6.14 3.83
C SER A 53 -6.30 -7.36 3.72
N GLN A 54 -5.03 -7.15 3.40
CA GLN A 54 -4.03 -8.22 3.30
C GLN A 54 -2.76 -7.89 4.07
N THR A 55 -2.04 -8.93 4.49
CA THR A 55 -0.67 -8.79 4.99
C THR A 55 0.29 -8.84 3.81
N ILE A 56 1.12 -7.81 3.67
CA ILE A 56 2.13 -7.71 2.60
C ILE A 56 3.51 -7.94 3.20
N VAL A 57 4.34 -8.73 2.53
CA VAL A 57 5.72 -8.98 2.93
C VAL A 57 6.67 -8.45 1.87
N LEU A 58 7.53 -7.51 2.24
CA LEU A 58 8.65 -7.06 1.41
C LEU A 58 9.89 -7.85 1.82
N ALA A 59 10.41 -8.66 0.92
CA ALA A 59 11.64 -9.41 1.12
C ALA A 59 12.79 -8.80 0.28
N TYR A 60 13.86 -8.39 0.96
CA TYR A 60 15.13 -8.08 0.32
C TYR A 60 15.88 -9.38 0.07
N VAL A 61 16.34 -9.60 -1.15
CA VAL A 61 17.12 -10.77 -1.54
C VAL A 61 18.54 -10.37 -1.94
N ASN A 62 19.50 -11.27 -1.73
CA ASN A 62 20.86 -11.11 -2.26
C ASN A 62 20.95 -11.60 -3.71
N GLU A 63 22.15 -11.52 -4.29
CA GLU A 63 22.44 -11.98 -5.67
C GLU A 63 22.18 -13.48 -5.90
N ARG A 64 22.08 -14.28 -4.83
CA ARG A 64 21.75 -15.71 -4.87
C ARG A 64 20.26 -15.99 -4.66
N ASN A 65 19.42 -14.95 -4.65
CA ASN A 65 17.99 -15.02 -4.30
C ASN A 65 17.70 -15.50 -2.87
N GLU A 66 18.67 -15.38 -1.96
CA GLU A 66 18.45 -15.69 -0.54
C GLU A 66 17.93 -14.44 0.17
N VAL A 67 16.91 -14.60 1.01
CA VAL A 67 16.30 -13.47 1.72
C VAL A 67 17.22 -12.97 2.84
N VAL A 68 17.61 -11.70 2.78
CA VAL A 68 18.50 -11.03 3.73
C VAL A 68 17.77 -10.18 4.77
N ARG A 69 16.56 -9.71 4.45
CA ARG A 69 15.73 -8.90 5.34
C ARG A 69 14.27 -8.97 4.90
N ARG A 70 13.34 -8.95 5.85
CA ARG A 70 11.91 -8.84 5.56
C ARG A 70 11.27 -7.71 6.36
N PHE A 71 10.21 -7.17 5.78
CA PHE A 71 9.26 -6.30 6.45
C PHE A 71 7.86 -6.85 6.20
N GLN A 72 7.06 -6.87 7.25
CA GLN A 72 5.65 -7.24 7.21
C GLN A 72 4.80 -5.98 7.43
N PHE A 73 3.88 -5.74 6.49
CA PHE A 73 2.89 -4.67 6.54
C PHE A 73 1.52 -5.29 6.81
N GLU A 74 0.95 -5.02 7.97
CA GLU A 74 -0.34 -5.61 8.37
C GLU A 74 -1.50 -4.70 8.00
N GLY A 75 -2.62 -5.31 7.62
CA GLY A 75 -3.83 -4.58 7.26
C GLY A 75 -3.66 -3.68 6.03
N ALA A 76 -2.78 -4.05 5.11
CA ALA A 76 -2.51 -3.29 3.92
C ALA A 76 -3.70 -3.34 2.95
N ARG A 77 -4.09 -2.17 2.45
CA ARG A 77 -5.22 -2.00 1.54
C ARG A 77 -4.86 -0.97 0.46
N PRO A 78 -5.25 -1.20 -0.80
CA PRO A 78 -5.13 -0.17 -1.83
C PRO A 78 -5.94 1.07 -1.47
N SER A 79 -5.28 2.23 -1.46
CA SER A 79 -5.90 3.54 -1.28
C SER A 79 -6.05 4.29 -2.60
N SER A 80 -5.09 4.13 -3.53
CA SER A 80 -5.14 4.74 -4.86
C SER A 80 -4.43 3.88 -5.90
N TRP A 81 -4.88 3.95 -7.15
CA TRP A 81 -4.24 3.29 -8.29
C TRP A 81 -4.24 4.23 -9.50
N SER A 82 -3.06 4.39 -10.11
CA SER A 82 -2.87 5.09 -11.36
C SER A 82 -2.50 4.09 -12.45
N ALA A 83 -3.32 4.05 -13.49
CA ALA A 83 -3.01 3.31 -14.71
C ALA A 83 -1.79 3.91 -15.42
N PRO A 84 -1.10 3.14 -16.28
CA PRO A 84 -0.08 3.69 -17.16
C PRO A 84 -0.65 4.74 -18.10
N ASP A 85 0.14 5.77 -18.37
CA ASP A 85 -0.13 6.69 -19.46
C ASP A 85 0.23 6.01 -20.79
N LEU A 86 -0.69 6.00 -21.74
CA LEU A 86 -0.54 5.32 -23.02
C LEU A 86 -0.61 6.36 -24.14
N SER A 87 0.56 6.76 -24.62
CA SER A 87 0.69 7.68 -25.75
C SER A 87 1.12 6.92 -27.01
N ALA A 88 0.37 7.11 -28.11
CA ALA A 88 0.70 6.49 -29.38
C ALA A 88 2.04 7.06 -29.92
N GLY A 89 3.06 6.21 -29.97
CA GLY A 89 4.42 6.58 -30.42
C GLY A 89 5.44 6.70 -29.30
N ASP A 90 5.03 6.60 -28.03
CA ASP A 90 5.96 6.42 -26.93
C ASP A 90 6.41 4.95 -26.84
N SER A 91 7.70 4.74 -26.58
CA SER A 91 8.32 3.43 -26.38
C SER A 91 8.76 3.19 -24.93
N SER A 92 8.33 4.06 -24.00
CA SER A 92 8.56 3.89 -22.58
C SER A 92 7.84 2.63 -22.04
N ALA A 93 8.36 2.09 -20.93
CA ALA A 93 7.71 0.97 -20.27
C ALA A 93 6.39 1.44 -19.63
N ALA A 94 5.30 0.72 -19.89
CA ALA A 94 4.01 1.03 -19.28
C ALA A 94 4.05 0.65 -17.78
N GLU A 95 4.08 1.66 -16.92
CA GLU A 95 4.13 1.52 -15.46
C GLU A 95 2.81 1.90 -14.82
N GLU A 96 2.35 1.08 -13.87
CA GLU A 96 1.25 1.40 -12.98
C GLU A 96 1.78 1.75 -11.59
N THR A 97 1.07 2.64 -10.89
CA THR A 97 1.39 3.03 -9.51
C THR A 97 0.22 2.68 -8.60
N LEU A 98 0.50 1.93 -7.54
CA LEU A 98 -0.44 1.56 -6.50
C LEU A 98 0.01 2.15 -5.16
N GLU A 99 -0.86 2.91 -4.51
CA GLU A 99 -0.66 3.35 -3.14
C GLU A 99 -1.45 2.45 -2.21
N LEU A 100 -0.79 2.04 -1.12
CA LEU A 100 -1.36 1.22 -0.07
C LEU A 100 -1.34 2.00 1.25
N THR A 101 -2.40 1.89 2.02
CA THR A 101 -2.40 2.24 3.45
C THR A 101 -2.28 0.97 4.28
N TYR A 102 -1.51 1.00 5.37
CA TYR A 102 -1.34 -0.15 6.26
C TYR A 102 -1.50 0.27 7.73
N VAL A 103 -1.69 -0.71 8.62
CA VAL A 103 -1.89 -0.49 10.08
C VAL A 103 -0.60 -0.66 10.86
N SER A 104 0.30 -1.53 10.45
CA SER A 104 1.61 -1.67 11.11
C SER A 104 2.67 -2.11 10.11
N ALA A 105 3.92 -1.73 10.36
CA ALA A 105 5.08 -2.18 9.58
C ALA A 105 6.16 -2.67 10.55
N ASN A 106 6.47 -3.96 10.48
CA ASN A 106 7.39 -4.62 11.41
C ASN A 106 8.50 -5.35 10.65
N PRO A 107 9.78 -5.23 11.05
CA PRO A 107 10.81 -6.12 10.55
C PRO A 107 10.54 -7.56 11.06
N ILE A 108 10.71 -8.55 10.17
CA ILE A 108 10.55 -9.98 10.49
C ILE A 108 11.72 -10.82 9.97
#